data_AF-R0FME4-F1
#
_entry.id   AF-R0FME4-F1
#
_cell.length_a   1.000
_cell.length_b   1.000
_cell.length_c   1.000
_cell.angle_alpha   90.00
_cell.angle_beta   90.00
_cell.angle_gamma   90.00
#
_symmetry.space_group_name_H-M   'P 1'
#
loop_
_entity.id
_entity.type
_entity.pdbx_description
1 polymer ?
#
loop_
_entity_poly.entity_id
_entity_poly.type
_entity_poly.pdbx_seq_one_letter_code
_entity_poly.pdbx_strand_id
1 'polypeptide(L)'
;MAFEALTGINGDHITNSWIASKRAYQTEPFIRYEAGGTVYFSFRPSFTAEAYFATGNKSPFGEIKMNRVEFPCMRSIGNDVDATVNEAFLKNLQVLIAPTTSFHDSVKSAVDRRQQIVFTGHSLGGATAILATVWYLEKYLIRSPNDVPEPRCVTFGAPLVGDYIFKHALGREDWSRFFVNFVTRFDIVPRIMLSRKASIEQTMPYVLEQLDPTRVSTQESNERTIAEFYKKVMKDTSTVALQAVNQLIGNGEAFLETLSSFLELSPYKPAGTFVFSTEKRLVAVSNSDAILQMLSYTCQSKDDQELSLIPFQSIRDHHGYEQLVQSIGNKLFNHLNIHNLSLDDENSLNDLGVSTRGRQCVRAALEAEKQRVENQKKIEAKRGKIEEKLTWIEKEYKPKCQAHKNGYYDSFKVSNEENDFKANVKRAELAGIFDEVLGLVKKGQLPDGFEASKNWVDLATSYRRLIEPLDISNYHRHLKNEDTGPYMLRGRPNRYIYAQRGHEHQIFKPYGMVGKDVFWSKVNDFNLGSLPQMQEILKISGSECGSCFWAEVEELKGKPYEEVEVRVKTLEGLLDGWIQHEEVDKKEIFLEGSTFRKWWNTLPDNHKLFSPLRELMM
;
A
#
# COMPACT_ATOMS: atom_id res chain seq x y z
N MET A 1 23.72 14.35 -14.30
CA MET A 1 24.06 14.51 -12.86
C MET A 1 22.85 14.72 -11.96
N ALA A 2 22.16 15.88 -11.96
CA ALA A 2 21.05 16.12 -11.00
C ALA A 2 19.83 15.19 -11.19
N PHE A 3 19.40 14.97 -12.45
CA PHE A 3 18.31 14.05 -12.79
C PHE A 3 18.63 12.59 -12.41
N GLU A 4 19.86 12.15 -12.70
CA GLU A 4 20.34 10.79 -12.40
C GLU A 4 20.39 10.51 -10.91
N ALA A 5 20.85 11.48 -10.12
CA ALA A 5 20.91 11.35 -8.67
C ALA A 5 19.52 11.17 -8.04
N LEU A 6 18.48 11.77 -8.64
CA LEU A 6 17.10 11.64 -8.17
C LEU A 6 16.45 10.32 -8.61
N THR A 7 16.62 9.96 -9.88
CA THR A 7 15.82 8.90 -10.53
C THR A 7 16.54 7.56 -10.64
N GLY A 8 17.86 7.53 -10.41
CA GLY A 8 18.67 6.34 -10.57
C GLY A 8 18.72 5.81 -12.01
N ILE A 9 18.36 6.64 -13.00
CA ILE A 9 18.47 6.36 -14.43
C ILE A 9 19.17 7.52 -15.15
N ASN A 10 19.97 7.21 -16.17
CA ASN A 10 20.71 8.18 -16.97
C ASN A 10 20.10 8.35 -18.38
N GLY A 11 20.68 9.24 -19.17
CA GLY A 11 20.27 9.47 -20.57
C GLY A 11 20.24 8.18 -21.40
N ASP A 12 21.24 7.32 -21.27
CA ASP A 12 21.31 6.05 -22.01
C ASP A 12 20.17 5.10 -21.64
N HIS A 13 19.82 5.01 -20.35
CA HIS A 13 18.67 4.21 -19.91
C HIS A 13 17.39 4.71 -20.57
N ILE A 14 17.19 6.02 -20.64
CA ILE A 14 15.99 6.62 -21.23
C ILE A 14 15.95 6.38 -22.74
N THR A 15 17.06 6.61 -23.44
CA THR A 15 17.16 6.40 -24.88
C THR A 15 16.94 4.94 -25.25
N ASN A 16 17.59 4.01 -24.57
CA ASN A 16 17.42 2.57 -24.83
C ASN A 16 16.02 2.08 -24.47
N SER A 17 15.42 2.59 -23.39
CA SER A 17 14.02 2.31 -23.04
C SER A 17 13.07 2.76 -24.14
N TRP A 18 13.25 3.96 -24.68
CA TRP A 18 12.43 4.45 -25.79
C TRP A 18 12.64 3.66 -27.08
N ILE A 19 13.88 3.31 -27.41
CA ILE A 19 14.19 2.42 -28.56
C ILE A 19 13.47 1.09 -28.41
N ALA A 20 13.52 0.46 -27.24
CA ALA A 20 12.82 -0.79 -26.96
C ALA A 20 11.29 -0.62 -27.06
N SER A 21 10.74 0.49 -26.56
CA SER A 21 9.32 0.82 -26.64
C SER A 21 8.81 1.01 -28.07
N LYS A 22 9.60 1.63 -28.95
CA LYS A 22 9.26 1.68 -30.38
C LYS A 22 9.31 0.30 -31.04
N ARG A 23 10.30 -0.52 -30.70
CA ARG A 23 10.42 -1.89 -31.27
C ARG A 23 9.29 -2.82 -30.81
N ALA A 24 8.75 -2.61 -29.61
CA ALA A 24 7.66 -3.42 -29.06
C ALA A 24 6.38 -3.38 -29.92
N TYR A 25 6.19 -2.34 -30.74
CA TYR A 25 5.10 -2.26 -31.73
C TYR A 25 5.14 -3.35 -32.81
N GLN A 26 6.26 -4.05 -32.98
CA GLN A 26 6.44 -5.06 -34.03
C GLN A 26 6.50 -6.50 -33.48
N THR A 27 6.40 -6.67 -32.17
CA THR A 27 6.59 -7.97 -31.48
C THR A 27 5.42 -8.29 -30.57
N GLU A 28 5.07 -9.56 -30.44
CA GLU A 28 4.02 -10.05 -29.54
C GLU A 28 4.60 -11.02 -28.49
N PRO A 29 4.21 -10.92 -27.20
CA PRO A 29 3.56 -9.79 -26.53
C PRO A 29 4.55 -8.75 -25.97
N PHE A 30 5.86 -9.06 -26.01
CA PHE A 30 6.93 -8.20 -25.51
C PHE A 30 8.21 -8.39 -26.33
N ILE A 31 9.16 -7.46 -26.19
CA ILE A 31 10.52 -7.58 -26.71
C ILE A 31 11.53 -7.56 -25.56
N ARG A 32 12.55 -8.42 -25.66
CA ARG A 32 13.76 -8.39 -24.84
C ARG A 32 14.87 -7.74 -25.65
N TYR A 33 15.41 -6.63 -25.15
CA TYR A 33 16.49 -5.89 -25.78
C TYR A 33 17.66 -5.77 -24.80
N GLU A 34 18.87 -6.09 -25.22
CA GLU A 34 20.07 -5.95 -24.39
C GLU A 34 20.93 -4.80 -24.91
N ALA A 35 21.35 -3.89 -24.02
CA ALA A 35 22.28 -2.82 -24.34
C ALA A 35 23.10 -2.44 -23.10
N GLY A 36 24.43 -2.37 -23.25
CA GLY A 36 25.33 -1.87 -22.19
C GLY A 36 25.30 -2.67 -20.88
N GLY A 37 25.00 -3.98 -20.91
CA GLY A 37 24.85 -4.81 -19.71
C GLY A 37 23.48 -4.73 -19.04
N THR A 38 22.57 -3.92 -19.57
CA THR A 38 21.18 -3.77 -19.13
C THR A 38 20.23 -4.53 -20.06
N VAL A 39 19.24 -5.20 -19.47
CA VAL A 39 18.16 -5.89 -20.18
C VAL A 39 16.88 -5.07 -20.08
N TYR A 40 16.34 -4.69 -21.23
CA TYR A 40 15.11 -3.94 -21.39
C TYR A 40 14.01 -4.89 -21.83
N PHE A 41 12.97 -5.00 -21.00
CA PHE A 41 11.72 -5.67 -21.33
C PHE A 41 10.71 -4.59 -21.70
N SER A 42 10.32 -4.56 -22.98
CA SER A 42 9.33 -3.60 -23.46
C SER A 42 8.07 -4.29 -23.95
N PHE A 43 6.92 -3.73 -23.60
CA PHE A 43 5.61 -4.34 -23.85
C PHE A 43 4.90 -3.68 -25.02
N ARG A 44 4.22 -4.50 -25.81
CA ARG A 44 3.43 -4.02 -26.95
C ARG A 44 2.23 -3.21 -26.44
N PRO A 45 2.02 -1.97 -26.92
CA PRO A 45 0.80 -1.24 -26.61
C PRO A 45 -0.39 -1.75 -27.42
N SER A 46 -1.60 -1.57 -26.89
CA SER A 46 -2.87 -1.76 -27.61
C SER A 46 -3.68 -0.46 -27.58
N PHE A 47 -4.39 -0.22 -28.67
CA PHE A 47 -5.21 0.97 -28.91
C PHE A 47 -6.68 0.57 -29.14
N THR A 48 -7.15 -0.47 -28.47
CA THR A 48 -8.57 -0.84 -28.47
C THR A 48 -9.24 -0.46 -27.15
N ALA A 49 -10.54 -0.21 -27.18
CA ALA A 49 -11.28 0.18 -25.98
C ALA A 49 -11.26 -0.93 -24.90
N GLU A 50 -11.29 -2.19 -25.33
CA GLU A 50 -11.28 -3.37 -24.45
C GLU A 50 -9.95 -3.53 -23.70
N ALA A 51 -8.86 -3.01 -24.28
CA ALA A 51 -7.55 -3.01 -23.66
C ALA A 51 -7.41 -1.96 -22.54
N TYR A 52 -8.30 -0.96 -22.51
CA TYR A 52 -8.40 0.04 -21.44
C TYR A 52 -9.49 -0.28 -20.43
N PHE A 53 -10.62 -0.81 -20.89
CA PHE A 53 -11.75 -1.18 -20.06
C PHE A 53 -12.19 -2.61 -20.39
N ALA A 54 -11.90 -3.55 -19.49
CA ALA A 54 -12.13 -4.97 -19.74
C ALA A 54 -13.60 -5.27 -20.03
N THR A 55 -13.86 -6.06 -21.07
CA THR A 55 -15.21 -6.52 -21.41
C THR A 55 -15.81 -7.28 -20.23
N GLY A 56 -17.02 -6.89 -19.82
CA GLY A 56 -17.73 -7.49 -18.68
C GLY A 56 -17.43 -6.86 -17.31
N ASN A 57 -16.46 -5.96 -17.20
CA ASN A 57 -16.25 -5.20 -15.96
C ASN A 57 -17.43 -4.22 -15.77
N LYS A 58 -18.16 -4.37 -14.66
CA LYS A 58 -19.32 -3.53 -14.34
C LYS A 58 -18.95 -2.22 -13.64
N SER A 59 -17.76 -2.13 -13.05
CA SER A 59 -17.30 -0.97 -12.30
C SER A 59 -17.16 0.28 -13.20
N PRO A 60 -17.43 1.49 -12.71
CA PRO A 60 -17.48 2.70 -13.56
C PRO A 60 -16.16 3.09 -14.22
N PHE A 61 -15.02 2.61 -13.70
CA PHE A 61 -13.68 2.96 -14.17
C PHE A 61 -12.86 1.72 -14.61
N GLY A 62 -13.49 0.55 -14.77
CA GLY A 62 -12.81 -0.68 -15.17
C GLY A 62 -11.86 -1.25 -14.11
N GLU A 63 -12.10 -0.91 -12.85
CA GLU A 63 -11.21 -1.21 -11.73
C GLU A 63 -11.53 -2.57 -11.08
N ILE A 64 -10.49 -3.19 -10.51
CA ILE A 64 -10.55 -4.46 -9.77
C ILE A 64 -9.56 -4.45 -8.59
N LYS A 65 -9.94 -5.08 -7.47
CA LYS A 65 -9.02 -5.31 -6.34
C LYS A 65 -7.93 -6.31 -6.73
N MET A 66 -6.70 -6.04 -6.33
CA MET A 66 -5.57 -6.96 -6.54
C MET A 66 -5.74 -8.23 -5.69
N ASN A 67 -5.28 -9.36 -6.22
CA ASN A 67 -5.27 -10.62 -5.47
C ASN A 67 -4.16 -10.57 -4.41
N ARG A 68 -4.54 -10.67 -3.13
CA ARG A 68 -3.62 -10.61 -1.99
C ARG A 68 -2.55 -11.70 -1.98
N VAL A 69 -2.83 -12.87 -2.54
CA VAL A 69 -1.86 -13.98 -2.62
C VAL A 69 -0.78 -13.66 -3.66
N GLU A 70 -1.16 -13.06 -4.78
CA GLU A 70 -0.22 -12.69 -5.85
C GLU A 70 0.57 -11.41 -5.52
N PHE A 71 -0.06 -10.47 -4.81
CA PHE A 71 0.49 -9.14 -4.50
C PHE A 71 0.31 -8.78 -3.01
N PRO A 72 0.97 -9.49 -2.08
CA PRO A 72 0.73 -9.37 -0.64
C PRO A 72 1.12 -8.02 -0.05
N CYS A 73 2.07 -7.30 -0.65
CA CYS A 73 2.48 -5.96 -0.22
C CYS A 73 1.54 -4.87 -0.77
N MET A 74 0.80 -5.13 -1.85
CA MET A 74 -0.07 -4.14 -2.50
C MET A 74 -1.41 -3.95 -1.75
N ARG A 75 -1.33 -3.48 -0.50
CA ARG A 75 -2.45 -3.22 0.40
C ARG A 75 -2.11 -2.14 1.43
N SER A 76 -3.10 -1.59 2.13
CA SER A 76 -2.88 -0.86 3.38
C SER A 76 -2.77 -1.86 4.52
N ILE A 77 -1.68 -1.82 5.28
CA ILE A 77 -1.39 -2.84 6.31
C ILE A 77 -2.37 -2.72 7.47
N GLY A 78 -2.45 -1.54 8.09
CA GLY A 78 -3.35 -1.29 9.21
C GLY A 78 -4.83 -1.42 8.86
N ASN A 79 -5.28 -0.77 7.78
CA ASN A 79 -6.69 -0.82 7.35
C ASN A 79 -7.09 -2.18 6.74
N ASP A 80 -6.12 -2.98 6.31
CA ASP A 80 -6.32 -4.31 5.72
C ASP A 80 -7.17 -4.30 4.45
N VAL A 81 -6.93 -3.30 3.60
CA VAL A 81 -7.61 -3.10 2.32
C VAL A 81 -6.61 -3.28 1.18
N ASP A 82 -6.92 -4.17 0.25
CA ASP A 82 -6.07 -4.42 -0.93
C ASP A 82 -6.16 -3.27 -1.94
N ALA A 83 -5.05 -3.03 -2.64
CA ALA A 83 -4.96 -2.05 -3.71
C ALA A 83 -5.92 -2.39 -4.85
N THR A 84 -6.30 -1.37 -5.61
CA THR A 84 -7.16 -1.49 -6.78
C THR A 84 -6.38 -1.04 -8.01
N VAL A 85 -6.48 -1.82 -9.09
CA VAL A 85 -5.84 -1.54 -10.39
C VAL A 85 -6.85 -1.66 -11.51
N ASN A 86 -6.47 -1.23 -12.71
CA ASN A 86 -7.29 -1.45 -13.90
C ASN A 86 -7.29 -2.94 -14.26
N GLU A 87 -8.49 -3.51 -14.47
CA GLU A 87 -8.65 -4.94 -14.75
C GLU A 87 -8.06 -5.34 -16.11
N ALA A 88 -8.21 -4.51 -17.14
CA ALA A 88 -7.68 -4.81 -18.47
C ALA A 88 -6.14 -4.88 -18.45
N PHE A 89 -5.50 -3.95 -17.73
CA PHE A 89 -4.05 -3.92 -17.58
C PHE A 89 -3.54 -5.12 -16.79
N LEU A 90 -4.26 -5.50 -15.71
CA LEU A 90 -3.93 -6.68 -14.92
C LEU A 90 -4.08 -7.98 -15.73
N LYS A 91 -5.14 -8.11 -16.55
CA LYS A 91 -5.32 -9.25 -17.46
C LYS A 91 -4.19 -9.33 -18.49
N ASN A 92 -3.74 -8.20 -19.04
CA ASN A 92 -2.60 -8.17 -19.94
C ASN A 92 -1.31 -8.66 -19.25
N LEU A 93 -1.07 -8.26 -18.00
CA LEU A 93 0.04 -8.81 -17.20
C LEU A 93 -0.12 -10.33 -16.99
N GLN A 94 -1.32 -10.81 -16.66
CA GLN A 94 -1.58 -12.22 -16.41
C GLN A 94 -1.28 -13.09 -17.64
N VAL A 95 -1.69 -12.62 -18.83
CA VAL A 95 -1.35 -13.28 -20.10
C VAL A 95 0.17 -13.31 -20.30
N LEU A 96 0.85 -12.20 -19.98
CA LEU A 96 2.30 -12.09 -20.12
C LEU A 96 3.06 -13.03 -19.17
N ILE A 97 2.68 -13.14 -17.90
CA ILE A 97 3.38 -14.00 -16.92
C ILE A 97 2.98 -15.47 -17.00
N ALA A 98 1.99 -15.81 -17.83
CA ALA A 98 1.56 -17.19 -18.03
C ALA A 98 2.69 -18.04 -18.68
N PRO A 99 2.76 -19.35 -18.40
CA PRO A 99 3.77 -20.25 -18.98
C PRO A 99 3.73 -20.35 -20.52
N THR A 100 2.66 -19.85 -21.14
CA THR A 100 2.51 -19.80 -22.59
C THR A 100 3.41 -18.75 -23.25
N THR A 101 3.97 -17.82 -22.48
CA THR A 101 4.97 -16.86 -22.99
C THR A 101 6.34 -17.12 -22.38
N SER A 102 7.40 -16.73 -23.09
CA SER A 102 8.78 -16.83 -22.61
C SER A 102 9.18 -15.69 -21.66
N PHE A 103 8.25 -14.80 -21.27
CA PHE A 103 8.57 -13.62 -20.46
C PHE A 103 9.13 -13.99 -19.10
N HIS A 104 8.44 -14.88 -18.38
CA HIS A 104 8.85 -15.32 -17.06
C HIS A 104 10.30 -15.86 -17.05
N ASP A 105 10.59 -16.77 -17.98
CA ASP A 105 11.90 -17.43 -18.08
C ASP A 105 12.98 -16.46 -18.54
N SER A 106 12.62 -15.51 -19.41
CA SER A 106 13.53 -14.45 -19.85
C SER A 106 13.92 -13.51 -18.70
N VAL A 107 12.96 -13.14 -17.85
CA VAL A 107 13.22 -12.33 -16.64
C VAL A 107 14.08 -13.13 -15.67
N LYS A 108 13.71 -14.40 -15.40
CA LYS A 108 14.51 -15.28 -14.54
C LYS A 108 15.95 -15.40 -15.02
N SER A 109 16.17 -15.57 -16.32
CA SER A 109 17.52 -15.62 -16.90
C SER A 109 18.32 -14.32 -16.67
N ALA A 110 17.68 -13.15 -16.78
CA ALA A 110 18.32 -11.86 -16.48
C ALA A 110 18.67 -11.72 -14.99
N VAL A 111 17.79 -12.20 -14.09
CA VAL A 111 18.04 -12.25 -12.64
C VAL A 111 19.22 -13.16 -12.32
N ASP A 112 19.22 -14.38 -12.85
CA ASP A 112 20.27 -15.37 -12.60
C ASP A 112 21.64 -14.86 -13.11
N ARG A 113 21.65 -14.03 -14.16
CA ARG A 113 22.84 -13.35 -14.70
C ARG A 113 23.19 -12.03 -14.00
N ARG A 114 22.41 -11.60 -13.01
CA ARG A 114 22.56 -10.32 -12.29
C ARG A 114 22.65 -9.09 -13.19
N GLN A 115 21.92 -9.10 -14.31
CA GLN A 115 21.88 -7.96 -15.23
C GLN A 115 20.95 -6.88 -14.67
N GLN A 116 21.23 -5.59 -14.93
CA GLN A 116 20.27 -4.54 -14.63
C GLN A 116 19.00 -4.78 -15.45
N ILE A 117 17.84 -4.81 -14.80
CA ILE A 117 16.54 -5.04 -15.45
C ILE A 117 15.78 -3.72 -15.56
N VAL A 118 15.28 -3.43 -16.75
CA VAL A 118 14.42 -2.27 -17.02
C VAL A 118 13.12 -2.75 -17.67
N PHE A 119 12.00 -2.45 -17.04
CA PHE A 119 10.67 -2.60 -17.63
C PHE A 119 10.27 -1.27 -18.26
N THR A 120 9.89 -1.28 -19.54
CA THR A 120 9.56 -0.06 -20.26
C THR A 120 8.35 -0.24 -21.17
N GLY A 121 7.75 0.87 -21.57
CA GLY A 121 6.67 0.84 -22.55
C GLY A 121 6.14 2.23 -22.87
N HIS A 122 5.64 2.36 -24.09
CA HIS A 122 4.86 3.51 -24.53
C HIS A 122 3.36 3.22 -24.36
N SER A 123 2.57 4.24 -24.03
CA SER A 123 1.11 4.12 -23.92
C SER A 123 0.70 2.98 -22.98
N LEU A 124 -0.27 2.15 -23.37
CA LEU A 124 -0.68 0.95 -22.63
C LEU A 124 0.48 0.01 -22.27
N GLY A 125 1.50 -0.12 -23.12
CA GLY A 125 2.68 -0.93 -22.82
C GLY A 125 3.43 -0.43 -21.57
N GLY A 126 3.36 0.88 -21.29
CA GLY A 126 3.89 1.46 -20.06
C GLY A 126 3.07 1.08 -18.83
N ALA A 127 1.74 0.96 -18.95
CA ALA A 127 0.90 0.43 -17.87
C ALA A 127 1.23 -1.03 -17.55
N THR A 128 1.46 -1.86 -18.59
CA THR A 128 1.98 -3.22 -18.41
C THR A 128 3.36 -3.22 -17.78
N ALA A 129 4.25 -2.28 -18.12
CA ALA A 129 5.57 -2.16 -17.51
C ALA A 129 5.50 -1.85 -16.00
N ILE A 130 4.58 -0.99 -15.58
CA ILE A 130 4.34 -0.68 -14.16
C ILE A 130 3.94 -1.96 -13.41
N LEU A 131 2.94 -2.68 -13.92
CA LEU A 131 2.47 -3.91 -13.28
C LEU A 131 3.52 -5.03 -13.31
N ALA A 132 4.27 -5.17 -14.41
CA ALA A 132 5.39 -6.12 -14.50
C ALA A 132 6.50 -5.80 -13.49
N THR A 133 6.75 -4.53 -13.23
CA THR A 133 7.70 -4.11 -12.18
C THR A 133 7.18 -4.50 -10.80
N VAL A 134 5.90 -4.25 -10.49
CA VAL A 134 5.30 -4.69 -9.21
C VAL A 134 5.35 -6.20 -9.06
N TRP A 135 5.02 -6.96 -10.10
CA TRP A 135 5.17 -8.41 -10.11
C TRP A 135 6.62 -8.84 -9.82
N TYR A 136 7.61 -8.19 -10.42
CA TYR A 136 9.03 -8.46 -10.15
C TYR A 136 9.40 -8.16 -8.69
N LEU A 137 8.91 -7.06 -8.14
CA LEU A 137 9.18 -6.62 -6.77
C LEU A 137 8.65 -7.64 -5.75
N GLU A 138 7.42 -8.12 -5.94
CA GLU A 138 6.78 -9.14 -5.09
C GLU A 138 7.39 -10.54 -5.25
N LYS A 139 7.80 -10.90 -6.47
CA LYS A 139 8.28 -12.24 -6.77
C LYS A 139 9.76 -12.44 -6.46
N TYR A 140 10.58 -11.43 -6.71
CA TYR A 140 12.04 -11.54 -6.62
C TYR A 140 12.61 -10.59 -5.55
N LEU A 141 12.41 -9.28 -5.68
CA LEU A 141 13.12 -8.30 -4.85
C LEU A 141 12.80 -8.43 -3.36
N ILE A 142 11.52 -8.56 -3.00
CA ILE A 142 11.13 -8.65 -1.58
C ILE A 142 11.69 -9.89 -0.88
N ARG A 143 11.93 -10.96 -1.65
CA ARG A 143 12.39 -12.26 -1.13
C ARG A 143 13.90 -12.33 -0.93
N SER A 144 14.66 -11.63 -1.78
CA SER A 144 16.12 -11.67 -1.75
C SER A 144 16.72 -10.34 -2.21
N PRO A 145 16.50 -9.24 -1.46
CA PRO A 145 16.83 -7.88 -1.91
C PRO A 145 18.33 -7.66 -2.19
N ASN A 146 19.21 -8.48 -1.59
CA ASN A 146 20.65 -8.39 -1.77
C ASN A 146 21.18 -9.27 -2.93
N ASP A 147 20.37 -10.22 -3.41
CA ASP A 147 20.80 -11.23 -4.39
C ASP A 147 20.26 -10.96 -5.80
N VAL A 148 19.23 -10.13 -5.92
CA VAL A 148 18.58 -9.80 -7.18
C VAL A 148 18.76 -8.31 -7.51
N PRO A 149 18.92 -7.96 -8.80
CA PRO A 149 19.09 -6.57 -9.20
C PRO A 149 17.83 -5.75 -8.91
N GLU A 150 17.98 -4.53 -8.43
CA GLU A 150 16.88 -3.59 -8.33
C GLU A 150 16.33 -3.28 -9.74
N PRO A 151 15.00 -3.29 -9.95
CA PRO A 151 14.46 -2.98 -11.26
C PRO A 151 14.48 -1.47 -11.51
N ARG A 152 14.23 -1.09 -12.76
CA ARG A 152 13.78 0.25 -13.14
C ARG A 152 12.52 0.12 -14.00
N CYS A 153 11.58 1.04 -13.83
CA CYS A 153 10.40 1.17 -14.66
C CYS A 153 10.43 2.53 -15.33
N VAL A 154 10.46 2.55 -16.67
CA VAL A 154 10.49 3.78 -17.46
C VAL A 154 9.30 3.77 -18.41
N THR A 155 8.38 4.72 -18.27
CA THR A 155 7.19 4.77 -19.12
C THR A 155 7.10 6.06 -19.91
N PHE A 156 6.44 6.00 -21.06
CA PHE A 156 6.23 7.14 -21.96
C PHE A 156 4.73 7.25 -22.26
N GLY A 157 4.06 8.29 -21.76
CA GLY A 157 2.63 8.51 -22.01
C GLY A 157 1.72 7.41 -21.50
N ALA A 158 2.10 6.75 -20.40
CA ALA A 158 1.31 5.65 -19.85
C ALA A 158 0.02 6.14 -19.16
N PRO A 159 -1.10 5.41 -19.29
CA PRO A 159 -2.28 5.66 -18.48
C PRO A 159 -2.01 5.34 -16.99
N LEU A 160 -2.80 5.95 -16.09
CA LEU A 160 -2.73 5.62 -14.66
C LEU A 160 -3.18 4.18 -14.40
N VAL A 161 -2.51 3.50 -13.48
CA VAL A 161 -2.66 2.04 -13.29
C VAL A 161 -3.43 1.67 -12.03
N GLY A 162 -3.08 2.28 -10.90
CA GLY A 162 -3.56 1.90 -9.57
C GLY A 162 -4.16 3.05 -8.79
N ASP A 163 -4.83 2.71 -7.69
CA ASP A 163 -5.49 3.65 -6.80
C ASP A 163 -4.55 4.29 -5.76
N TYR A 164 -5.13 4.97 -4.76
CA TYR A 164 -4.36 5.53 -3.65
C TYR A 164 -3.63 4.43 -2.84
N ILE A 165 -4.27 3.27 -2.61
CA ILE A 165 -3.61 2.20 -1.86
C ILE A 165 -2.44 1.64 -2.65
N PHE A 166 -2.56 1.51 -3.97
CA PHE A 166 -1.45 1.12 -4.85
C PHE A 166 -0.24 2.05 -4.67
N LYS A 167 -0.42 3.38 -4.81
CA LYS A 167 0.69 4.32 -4.64
C LYS A 167 1.24 4.32 -3.22
N HIS A 168 0.37 4.19 -2.22
CA HIS A 168 0.75 4.15 -0.81
C HIS A 168 1.61 2.92 -0.50
N ALA A 169 1.25 1.74 -1.02
CA ALA A 169 2.02 0.52 -0.86
C ALA A 169 3.41 0.64 -1.50
N LEU A 170 3.51 1.23 -2.69
CA LEU A 170 4.82 1.51 -3.32
C LEU A 170 5.67 2.47 -2.48
N GLY A 171 5.06 3.49 -1.88
CA GLY A 171 5.76 4.41 -0.99
C GLY A 171 6.22 3.73 0.30
N ARG A 172 5.37 2.87 0.89
CA ARG A 172 5.66 2.16 2.13
C ARG A 172 6.86 1.22 2.01
N GLU A 173 6.94 0.47 0.92
CA GLU A 173 8.04 -0.48 0.67
C GLU A 173 9.30 0.18 0.06
N ASP A 174 9.31 1.52 -0.09
CA ASP A 174 10.35 2.27 -0.80
C ASP A 174 10.54 1.81 -2.27
N TRP A 175 9.45 1.42 -2.92
CA TRP A 175 9.44 0.98 -4.32
C TRP A 175 9.14 2.11 -5.30
N SER A 176 8.50 3.19 -4.86
CA SER A 176 8.16 4.35 -5.72
C SER A 176 9.36 4.93 -6.46
N ARG A 177 10.57 4.83 -5.90
CA ARG A 177 11.82 5.30 -6.52
C ARG A 177 12.22 4.57 -7.79
N PHE A 178 11.67 3.36 -8.03
CA PHE A 178 11.97 2.59 -9.24
C PHE A 178 11.19 3.06 -10.47
N PHE A 179 10.18 3.90 -10.30
CA PHE A 179 9.23 4.25 -11.36
C PHE A 179 9.45 5.69 -11.83
N VAL A 180 9.68 5.86 -13.13
CA VAL A 180 9.81 7.14 -13.81
C VAL A 180 8.87 7.18 -15.01
N ASN A 181 7.92 8.10 -14.98
CA ASN A 181 6.86 8.23 -15.97
C ASN A 181 7.03 9.54 -16.74
N PHE A 182 7.43 9.48 -17.99
CA PHE A 182 7.55 10.65 -18.86
C PHE A 182 6.19 11.03 -19.43
N VAL A 183 5.85 12.31 -19.32
CA VAL A 183 4.58 12.87 -19.79
C VAL A 183 4.87 14.16 -20.56
N THR A 184 4.62 14.16 -21.86
CA THR A 184 4.54 15.40 -22.65
C THR A 184 3.35 16.23 -22.16
N ARG A 185 3.47 17.56 -22.23
CA ARG A 185 2.61 18.50 -21.50
C ARG A 185 1.12 18.23 -21.69
N PHE A 186 0.69 18.04 -22.93
CA PHE A 186 -0.71 17.92 -23.32
C PHE A 186 -1.18 16.49 -23.55
N ASP A 187 -0.32 15.47 -23.45
CA ASP A 187 -0.70 14.08 -23.76
C ASP A 187 -1.98 13.65 -23.03
N ILE A 188 -2.99 13.25 -23.78
CA ILE A 188 -4.29 12.89 -23.20
C ILE A 188 -4.25 11.52 -22.48
N VAL A 189 -3.35 10.61 -22.87
CA VAL A 189 -3.38 9.21 -22.42
C VAL A 189 -3.21 9.06 -20.90
N PRO A 190 -2.27 9.75 -20.23
CA PRO A 190 -2.16 9.76 -18.78
C PRO A 190 -3.41 10.28 -18.03
N ARG A 191 -4.35 10.93 -18.74
CA ARG A 191 -5.59 11.50 -18.16
C ARG A 191 -6.83 10.65 -18.44
N ILE A 192 -6.80 9.72 -19.41
CA ILE A 192 -7.97 8.91 -19.81
C ILE A 192 -8.63 8.23 -18.62
N MET A 193 -7.83 7.60 -17.75
CA MET A 193 -8.33 6.84 -16.60
C MET A 193 -8.96 7.71 -15.51
N LEU A 194 -8.79 9.04 -15.56
CA LEU A 194 -9.47 9.97 -14.64
C LEU A 194 -10.92 10.25 -15.05
N SER A 195 -11.33 9.77 -16.23
CA SER A 195 -12.70 9.86 -16.74
C SER A 195 -13.50 8.59 -16.46
N ARG A 196 -14.82 8.73 -16.24
CA ARG A 196 -15.72 7.58 -16.21
C ARG A 196 -15.75 6.91 -17.58
N LYS A 197 -15.82 5.58 -17.62
CA LYS A 197 -15.89 4.83 -18.88
C LYS A 197 -17.10 5.26 -19.72
N ALA A 198 -18.25 5.44 -19.07
CA ALA A 198 -19.50 5.85 -19.71
C ALA A 198 -19.44 7.26 -20.32
N SER A 199 -18.63 8.17 -19.77
CA SER A 199 -18.43 9.51 -20.35
C SER A 199 -17.84 9.39 -21.77
N ILE A 200 -16.83 8.52 -21.93
CA ILE A 200 -15.98 8.50 -23.13
C ILE A 200 -16.25 7.32 -24.07
N GLU A 201 -17.10 6.36 -23.69
CA GLU A 201 -17.40 5.12 -24.41
C GLU A 201 -17.60 5.30 -25.92
N GLN A 202 -18.45 6.25 -26.31
CA GLN A 202 -18.79 6.49 -27.73
C GLN A 202 -17.63 7.10 -28.53
N THR A 203 -16.81 7.92 -27.89
CA THR A 203 -15.74 8.71 -28.53
C THR A 203 -14.38 8.01 -28.49
N MET A 204 -14.19 7.09 -27.56
CA MET A 204 -12.91 6.45 -27.27
C MET A 204 -12.36 5.59 -28.42
N PRO A 205 -13.14 4.74 -29.12
CA PRO A 205 -12.61 3.91 -30.20
C PRO A 205 -11.96 4.74 -31.31
N TYR A 206 -12.62 5.83 -31.72
CA TYR A 206 -12.08 6.74 -32.72
C TYR A 206 -10.80 7.42 -32.24
N VAL A 207 -10.78 7.93 -31.01
CA VAL A 207 -9.60 8.63 -30.46
C VAL A 207 -8.42 7.69 -30.28
N LEU A 208 -8.64 6.45 -29.83
CA LEU A 208 -7.56 5.46 -29.71
C LEU A 208 -6.96 5.11 -31.09
N GLU A 209 -7.79 5.02 -32.13
CA GLU A 209 -7.29 4.87 -33.50
C GLU A 209 -6.41 6.04 -33.95
N GLN A 210 -6.74 7.28 -33.57
CA GLN A 210 -5.89 8.45 -33.84
C GLN A 210 -4.60 8.47 -33.01
N LEU A 211 -4.61 7.86 -31.82
CA LEU A 211 -3.44 7.71 -30.96
C LEU A 211 -2.51 6.58 -31.42
N ASP A 212 -2.99 5.63 -32.23
CA ASP A 212 -2.21 4.51 -32.74
C ASP A 212 -1.21 4.98 -33.83
N PRO A 213 0.11 5.00 -33.54
CA PRO A 213 1.10 5.45 -34.52
C PRO A 213 1.31 4.47 -35.69
N THR A 214 0.72 3.27 -35.63
CA THR A 214 0.82 2.28 -36.71
C THR A 214 -0.26 2.45 -37.78
N ARG A 215 -1.29 3.25 -37.50
CA ARG A 215 -2.36 3.54 -38.46
C ARG A 215 -2.07 4.84 -39.19
N VAL A 216 -2.24 4.82 -40.50
CA VAL A 216 -2.27 6.05 -41.31
C VAL A 216 -3.68 6.60 -41.23
N SER A 217 -3.83 7.86 -40.77
CA SER A 217 -5.14 8.53 -40.73
C SER A 217 -5.69 8.67 -42.15
N THR A 218 -6.57 7.76 -42.56
CA THR A 218 -7.18 7.72 -43.90
C THR A 218 -8.57 8.36 -43.95
N GLN A 219 -9.16 8.71 -42.79
CA GLN A 219 -10.45 9.38 -42.70
C GLN A 219 -10.28 10.91 -42.59
N GLU A 220 -11.28 11.65 -43.08
CA GLU A 220 -11.46 13.06 -42.68
C GLU A 220 -11.47 13.14 -41.15
N SER A 221 -10.55 13.94 -40.60
CA SER A 221 -10.43 14.18 -39.16
C SER A 221 -11.79 14.58 -38.58
N ASN A 222 -12.38 13.73 -37.75
CA ASN A 222 -13.59 14.06 -37.00
C ASN A 222 -13.19 14.90 -35.79
N GLU A 223 -12.89 16.16 -36.10
CA GLU A 223 -12.45 17.18 -35.16
C GLU A 223 -13.39 17.32 -33.96
N ARG A 224 -14.69 17.14 -34.19
CA ARG A 224 -15.73 17.20 -33.16
C ARG A 224 -15.57 16.07 -32.14
N THR A 225 -15.34 14.83 -32.59
CA THR A 225 -15.16 13.69 -31.70
C THR A 225 -13.90 13.82 -30.83
N ILE A 226 -12.79 14.32 -31.37
CA ILE A 226 -11.56 14.59 -30.60
C ILE A 226 -11.82 15.67 -29.54
N ALA A 227 -12.44 16.78 -29.93
CA ALA A 227 -12.78 17.86 -29.01
C ALA A 227 -13.75 17.43 -27.91
N GLU A 228 -14.77 16.64 -28.25
CA GLU A 228 -15.72 16.07 -27.28
C GLU A 228 -15.05 15.12 -26.30
N PHE A 229 -14.20 14.21 -26.77
CA PHE A 229 -13.44 13.29 -25.92
C PHE A 229 -12.57 14.07 -24.93
N TYR A 230 -11.75 15.00 -25.43
CA TYR A 230 -10.89 15.86 -24.62
C TYR A 230 -11.70 16.61 -23.55
N LYS A 231 -12.81 17.25 -23.93
CA LYS A 231 -13.67 18.00 -23.02
C LYS A 231 -14.22 17.12 -21.90
N LYS A 232 -14.66 15.90 -22.22
CA LYS A 232 -15.18 14.95 -21.23
C LYS A 232 -14.09 14.46 -20.27
N VAL A 233 -12.93 14.06 -20.80
CA VAL A 233 -11.78 13.63 -20.00
C VAL A 233 -11.33 14.75 -19.05
N MET A 234 -11.17 15.97 -19.55
CA MET A 234 -10.70 17.09 -18.74
C MET A 234 -11.75 17.58 -17.74
N LYS A 235 -13.04 17.46 -18.03
CA LYS A 235 -14.12 17.73 -17.06
C LYS A 235 -14.05 16.77 -15.87
N ASP A 236 -14.02 15.47 -16.13
CA ASP A 236 -13.97 14.46 -15.08
C ASP A 236 -12.63 14.55 -14.32
N THR A 237 -11.49 14.76 -15.02
CA THR A 237 -10.16 15.02 -14.42
C THR A 237 -10.17 16.21 -13.46
N SER A 238 -10.74 17.35 -13.89
CA SER A 238 -10.82 18.55 -13.05
C SER A 238 -11.68 18.33 -11.81
N THR A 239 -12.73 17.52 -11.94
CA THR A 239 -13.60 17.13 -10.81
C THR A 239 -12.84 16.28 -9.80
N VAL A 240 -12.09 15.27 -10.26
CA VAL A 240 -11.23 14.43 -9.41
C VAL A 240 -10.15 15.27 -8.72
N ALA A 241 -9.47 16.15 -9.45
CA ALA A 241 -8.42 17.02 -8.90
C ALA A 241 -8.97 18.00 -7.85
N LEU A 242 -10.12 18.62 -8.10
CA LEU A 242 -10.76 19.53 -7.15
C LEU A 242 -11.18 18.80 -5.87
N GLN A 243 -11.75 17.60 -6.00
CA GLN A 243 -12.14 16.81 -4.83
C GLN A 243 -10.92 16.43 -3.99
N ALA A 244 -9.83 16.02 -4.62
CA ALA A 244 -8.59 15.68 -3.91
C ALA A 244 -8.08 16.87 -3.07
N VAL A 245 -8.15 18.10 -3.59
CA VAL A 245 -7.78 19.31 -2.83
C VAL A 245 -8.70 19.53 -1.63
N ASN A 246 -10.02 19.37 -1.80
CA ASN A 246 -10.97 19.54 -0.68
C ASN A 246 -10.72 18.53 0.44
N GLN A 247 -10.43 17.27 0.07
CA GLN A 247 -10.07 16.21 1.02
C GLN A 247 -8.74 16.52 1.73
N LEU A 248 -7.73 17.02 1.01
CA LEU A 248 -6.43 17.37 1.60
C LEU A 248 -6.52 18.51 2.63
N ILE A 249 -7.36 19.51 2.37
CA ILE A 249 -7.53 20.67 3.26
C ILE A 249 -8.46 20.34 4.45
N GLY A 250 -9.16 19.20 4.43
CA GLY A 250 -10.14 18.83 5.45
C GLY A 250 -11.41 19.69 5.41
N ASN A 251 -11.64 20.42 4.32
CA ASN A 251 -12.80 21.27 4.16
C ASN A 251 -14.00 20.45 3.64
N GLY A 252 -15.09 20.46 4.41
CA GLY A 252 -16.39 19.98 3.95
C GLY A 252 -16.59 18.47 4.01
N GLU A 253 -15.90 17.73 4.89
CA GLU A 253 -16.06 16.25 5.01
C GLU A 253 -17.53 15.80 5.00
N ALA A 254 -18.42 16.45 5.76
CA ALA A 254 -19.85 16.14 5.78
C ALA A 254 -20.56 16.40 4.43
N PHE A 255 -20.16 17.42 3.68
CA PHE A 255 -20.68 17.73 2.35
C PHE A 255 -20.10 16.78 1.29
N LEU A 256 -18.82 16.43 1.39
CA LEU A 256 -18.16 15.48 0.51
C LEU A 256 -18.71 14.06 0.69
N GLU A 257 -19.03 13.65 1.92
CA GLU A 257 -19.68 12.39 2.23
C GLU A 257 -21.06 12.32 1.58
N THR A 258 -21.84 13.40 1.68
CA THR A 258 -23.15 13.51 1.00
C THR A 258 -22.99 13.43 -0.52
N LEU A 259 -22.04 14.16 -1.12
CA LEU A 259 -21.78 14.13 -2.56
C LEU A 259 -21.20 12.80 -3.06
N SER A 260 -20.49 12.05 -2.22
CA SER A 260 -19.88 10.77 -2.59
C SER A 260 -20.90 9.72 -3.01
N SER A 261 -22.16 9.86 -2.56
CA SER A 261 -23.27 9.00 -2.98
C SER A 261 -23.80 9.30 -4.40
N PHE A 262 -23.47 10.47 -4.97
CA PHE A 262 -23.95 10.91 -6.29
C PHE A 262 -22.84 11.10 -7.32
N LEU A 263 -21.59 11.25 -6.87
CA LEU A 263 -20.46 11.58 -7.72
C LEU A 263 -19.44 10.44 -7.74
N GLU A 264 -19.49 9.63 -8.79
CA GLU A 264 -18.47 8.62 -9.06
C GLU A 264 -17.17 9.30 -9.52
N LEU A 265 -16.10 9.14 -8.74
CA LEU A 265 -14.79 9.71 -9.01
C LEU A 265 -13.78 8.60 -9.30
N SER A 266 -12.87 8.88 -10.24
CA SER A 266 -11.84 7.91 -10.60
C SER A 266 -10.96 7.54 -9.40
N PRO A 267 -10.79 6.24 -9.12
CA PRO A 267 -9.93 5.80 -8.03
C PRO A 267 -8.45 5.99 -8.36
N TYR A 268 -8.08 6.00 -9.64
CA TYR A 268 -6.69 5.97 -10.08
C TYR A 268 -5.89 7.20 -9.62
N LYS A 269 -4.64 6.97 -9.24
CA LYS A 269 -3.69 7.98 -8.76
C LYS A 269 -2.33 7.81 -9.43
N PRO A 270 -1.55 8.90 -9.55
CA PRO A 270 -0.16 8.81 -9.97
C PRO A 270 0.68 7.92 -9.05
N ALA A 271 1.48 7.03 -9.64
CA ALA A 271 2.36 6.12 -8.93
C ALA A 271 3.79 6.23 -9.47
N GLY A 272 4.76 6.51 -8.59
CA GLY A 272 6.13 6.78 -8.97
C GLY A 272 6.41 8.25 -9.27
N THR A 273 7.62 8.53 -9.78
CA THR A 273 8.03 9.87 -10.19
C THR A 273 7.50 10.17 -11.58
N PHE A 274 6.93 11.37 -11.77
CA PHE A 274 6.48 11.86 -13.07
C PHE A 274 7.40 12.97 -13.56
N VAL A 275 7.73 12.94 -14.85
CA VAL A 275 8.57 13.93 -15.51
C VAL A 275 7.77 14.61 -16.61
N PHE A 276 7.31 15.83 -16.32
CA PHE A 276 6.59 16.66 -17.27
C PHE A 276 7.58 17.37 -18.20
N SER A 277 7.33 17.32 -19.50
CA SER A 277 8.21 17.89 -20.51
C SER A 277 7.54 19.02 -21.29
N THR A 278 8.27 20.13 -21.44
CA THR A 278 7.99 21.19 -22.42
C THR A 278 9.14 21.26 -23.44
N GLU A 279 9.12 22.22 -24.36
CA GLU A 279 10.23 22.45 -25.28
C GLU A 279 11.54 22.79 -24.54
N LYS A 280 11.45 23.51 -23.42
CA LYS A 280 12.61 24.08 -22.71
C LYS A 280 12.96 23.37 -21.41
N ARG A 281 12.01 22.67 -20.79
CA ARG A 281 12.13 22.18 -19.41
C ARG A 281 11.71 20.72 -19.24
N LEU A 282 12.34 20.08 -18.25
CA LEU A 282 11.94 18.81 -17.66
C LEU A 282 11.64 19.05 -16.18
N VAL A 283 10.45 18.69 -15.76
CA VAL A 283 9.96 18.95 -14.41
C VAL A 283 9.61 17.64 -13.75
N ALA A 284 10.49 17.16 -12.85
CA ALA A 284 10.26 15.96 -12.07
C ALA A 284 9.45 16.25 -10.80
N VAL A 285 8.51 15.36 -10.49
CA VAL A 285 7.62 15.46 -9.32
C VAL A 285 7.37 14.05 -8.78
N SER A 286 7.47 13.85 -7.47
CA SER A 286 7.22 12.54 -6.83
C SER A 286 5.96 12.51 -5.95
N ASN A 287 5.43 13.68 -5.56
CA ASN A 287 4.21 13.74 -4.76
C ASN A 287 2.97 13.44 -5.65
N SER A 288 2.30 12.32 -5.39
CA SER A 288 1.12 11.85 -6.15
C SER A 288 0.00 12.90 -6.25
N ASP A 289 -0.29 13.61 -5.17
CA ASP A 289 -1.38 14.60 -5.14
C ASP A 289 -1.02 15.82 -6.01
N ALA A 290 0.23 16.28 -5.95
CA ALA A 290 0.75 17.35 -6.81
C ALA A 290 0.73 16.95 -8.28
N ILE A 291 1.14 15.71 -8.61
CA ILE A 291 1.09 15.18 -9.97
C ILE A 291 -0.36 15.15 -10.47
N LEU A 292 -1.33 14.74 -9.64
CA LEU A 292 -2.75 14.73 -10.01
C LEU A 292 -3.25 16.14 -10.34
N GLN A 293 -2.86 17.16 -9.55
CA GLN A 293 -3.17 18.56 -9.87
C GLN A 293 -2.52 18.97 -11.20
N MET A 294 -1.25 18.61 -11.43
CA MET A 294 -0.55 18.94 -12.67
C MET A 294 -1.17 18.25 -13.88
N LEU A 295 -1.58 16.99 -13.79
CA LEU A 295 -2.29 16.29 -14.88
C LEU A 295 -3.54 17.05 -15.34
N SER A 296 -4.23 17.74 -14.41
CA SER A 296 -5.36 18.63 -14.72
C SER A 296 -4.91 19.97 -15.30
N TYR A 297 -4.02 20.70 -14.63
CA TYR A 297 -3.74 22.09 -14.96
C TYR A 297 -2.69 22.32 -16.05
N THR A 298 -1.81 21.36 -16.37
CA THR A 298 -0.82 21.53 -17.45
C THR A 298 -1.45 21.38 -18.84
N CYS A 299 -2.58 20.68 -18.90
CA CYS A 299 -3.35 20.42 -20.12
C CYS A 299 -4.55 21.40 -20.22
N GLN A 300 -4.33 22.68 -19.92
CA GLN A 300 -5.32 23.75 -20.03
C GLN A 300 -4.68 24.99 -20.67
N SER A 301 -5.50 25.85 -21.28
CA SER A 301 -5.11 27.21 -21.68
C SER A 301 -6.19 28.21 -21.25
N LYS A 302 -5.78 29.48 -21.11
CA LYS A 302 -6.66 30.63 -20.86
C LYS A 302 -7.02 31.39 -22.14
N ASP A 303 -6.36 31.08 -23.26
CA ASP A 303 -6.61 31.72 -24.55
C ASP A 303 -7.70 30.95 -25.30
N ASP A 304 -8.80 31.63 -25.61
CA ASP A 304 -9.94 31.07 -26.34
C ASP A 304 -9.56 30.58 -27.74
N GLN A 305 -8.53 31.17 -28.36
CA GLN A 305 -8.02 30.70 -29.66
C GLN A 305 -7.22 29.39 -29.49
N GLU A 306 -6.40 29.27 -28.44
CA GLU A 306 -5.66 28.05 -28.13
C GLU A 306 -6.57 26.90 -27.67
N LEU A 307 -7.68 27.20 -26.99
CA LEU A 307 -8.64 26.20 -26.52
C LEU A 307 -9.21 25.32 -27.64
N SER A 308 -9.31 25.86 -28.87
CA SER A 308 -9.72 25.11 -30.06
C SER A 308 -8.65 24.13 -30.55
N LEU A 309 -7.36 24.40 -30.28
CA LEU A 309 -6.21 23.64 -30.78
C LEU A 309 -5.72 22.57 -29.80
N ILE A 310 -5.94 22.76 -28.49
CA ILE A 310 -5.46 21.83 -27.46
C ILE A 310 -5.95 20.38 -27.66
N PRO A 311 -7.21 20.09 -28.03
CA PRO A 311 -7.64 18.71 -28.25
C PRO A 311 -6.74 17.98 -29.26
N PHE A 312 -6.37 18.64 -30.35
CA PHE A 312 -5.48 18.07 -31.37
C PHE A 312 -4.03 17.99 -30.87
N GLN A 313 -3.56 19.01 -30.14
CA GLN A 313 -2.25 18.96 -29.50
C GLN A 313 -2.16 17.78 -28.52
N SER A 314 -3.24 17.45 -27.81
CA SER A 314 -3.27 16.36 -26.84
C SER A 314 -3.07 14.97 -27.47
N ILE A 315 -3.49 14.81 -28.73
CA ILE A 315 -3.23 13.61 -29.53
C ILE A 315 -1.79 13.63 -30.05
N ARG A 316 -1.34 14.76 -30.61
CA ARG A 316 0.03 14.90 -31.16
C ARG A 316 1.11 14.72 -30.09
N ASP A 317 0.88 15.22 -28.88
CA ASP A 317 1.84 15.11 -27.77
C ASP A 317 2.09 13.66 -27.37
N HIS A 318 1.12 12.76 -27.58
CA HIS A 318 1.30 11.32 -27.37
C HIS A 318 2.33 10.72 -28.35
N HIS A 319 2.56 11.34 -29.50
CA HIS A 319 3.60 10.95 -30.45
C HIS A 319 4.92 11.72 -30.27
N GLY A 320 4.93 12.72 -29.37
CA GLY A 320 6.06 13.64 -29.15
C GLY A 320 7.24 13.09 -28.35
N TYR A 321 7.19 11.83 -27.91
CA TYR A 321 8.22 11.23 -27.05
C TYR A 321 9.58 11.04 -27.75
N GLU A 322 9.60 10.84 -29.07
CA GLU A 322 10.86 10.81 -29.84
C GLU A 322 11.63 12.12 -29.67
N GLN A 323 10.94 13.25 -29.89
CA GLN A 323 11.53 14.57 -29.75
C GLN A 323 11.95 14.85 -28.32
N LEU A 324 11.16 14.41 -27.33
CA LEU A 324 11.52 14.51 -25.91
C LEU A 324 12.85 13.82 -25.62
N VAL A 325 13.01 12.56 -26.04
CA VAL A 325 14.21 11.76 -25.77
C VAL A 325 15.43 12.35 -26.48
N GLN A 326 15.30 12.78 -27.72
CA GLN A 326 16.40 13.40 -28.49
C GLN A 326 16.88 14.73 -27.89
N SER A 327 15.97 15.50 -27.28
CA SER A 327 16.27 16.83 -26.74
C SER A 327 16.54 16.85 -25.22
N ILE A 328 16.53 15.69 -24.55
CA ILE A 328 16.56 15.62 -23.09
C ILE A 328 17.78 16.31 -22.45
N GLY A 329 18.95 16.18 -23.08
CA GLY A 329 20.20 16.78 -22.61
C GLY A 329 20.27 18.30 -22.76
N ASN A 330 19.38 18.88 -23.58
CA ASN A 330 19.34 20.33 -23.84
C ASN A 330 18.30 21.06 -23.00
N LYS A 331 17.47 20.34 -22.25
CA LYS A 331 16.39 20.92 -21.43
C LYS A 331 16.88 21.27 -20.03
N LEU A 332 16.37 22.36 -19.50
CA LEU A 332 16.59 22.72 -18.10
C LEU A 332 15.82 21.73 -17.21
N PHE A 333 16.54 21.03 -16.34
CA PHE A 333 15.94 20.11 -15.38
C PHE A 333 15.61 20.83 -14.07
N ASN A 334 14.38 20.67 -13.60
CA ASN A 334 13.96 21.05 -12.26
C ASN A 334 13.26 19.89 -11.55
N HIS A 335 13.49 19.74 -10.25
CA HIS A 335 12.78 18.83 -9.38
C HIS A 335 11.89 19.65 -8.44
N LEU A 336 10.56 19.57 -8.62
CA LEU A 336 9.64 20.21 -7.69
C LEU A 336 9.74 19.51 -6.33
N ASN A 337 10.43 20.16 -5.41
CA ASN A 337 10.78 19.59 -4.13
C ASN A 337 9.64 19.74 -3.11
N ILE A 338 9.57 18.79 -2.19
CA ILE A 338 8.57 18.67 -1.11
C ILE A 338 8.72 19.82 -0.09
N HIS A 339 9.92 20.41 0.04
CA HIS A 339 10.28 21.18 1.23
C HIS A 339 10.04 22.70 1.15
N ASN A 340 9.80 23.28 -0.04
CA ASN A 340 9.20 24.60 -0.31
C ASN A 340 9.30 24.89 -1.81
N LEU A 341 8.25 25.43 -2.42
CA LEU A 341 8.33 25.94 -3.80
C LEU A 341 9.27 27.15 -3.84
N SER A 342 10.40 27.01 -4.52
CA SER A 342 11.32 28.09 -4.86
C SER A 342 10.68 29.04 -5.89
N LEU A 343 11.26 30.24 -6.06
CA LEU A 343 10.92 31.12 -7.19
C LEU A 343 11.09 30.40 -8.54
N ASP A 344 12.07 29.48 -8.63
CA ASP A 344 12.28 28.68 -9.85
C ASP A 344 11.22 27.59 -10.06
N ASP A 345 10.57 27.11 -9.00
CA ASP A 345 9.46 26.17 -9.11
C ASP A 345 8.19 26.87 -9.62
N GLU A 346 7.92 28.09 -9.15
CA GLU A 346 6.84 28.93 -9.69
C GLU A 346 7.06 29.23 -11.19
N ASN A 347 8.31 29.53 -11.58
CA ASN A 347 8.67 29.72 -12.99
C ASN A 347 8.49 28.42 -13.79
N SER A 348 8.86 27.27 -13.24
CA SER A 348 8.70 25.97 -13.89
C SER A 348 7.22 25.62 -14.10
N LEU A 349 6.35 25.92 -13.14
CA LEU A 349 4.91 25.74 -13.27
C LEU A 349 4.28 26.74 -14.26
N ASN A 350 4.78 27.98 -14.31
CA ASN A 350 4.36 28.96 -15.32
C ASN A 350 4.71 28.50 -16.74
N ASP A 351 5.91 27.96 -16.95
CA ASP A 351 6.34 27.41 -18.24
C ASP A 351 5.49 26.20 -18.69
N LEU A 352 4.96 25.44 -17.72
CA LEU A 352 3.99 24.37 -17.95
C LEU A 352 2.55 24.89 -18.16
N GLY A 353 2.35 26.21 -18.17
CA GLY A 353 1.05 26.86 -18.34
C GLY A 353 0.07 26.65 -17.17
N VAL A 354 0.57 26.26 -15.99
CA VAL A 354 -0.26 26.03 -14.81
C VAL A 354 -0.78 27.38 -14.31
N SER A 355 -2.11 27.52 -14.28
CA SER A 355 -2.77 28.74 -13.78
C SER A 355 -2.41 29.05 -12.32
N THR A 356 -2.59 30.31 -11.88
CA THR A 356 -2.35 30.72 -10.48
C THR A 356 -3.08 29.82 -9.48
N ARG A 357 -4.35 29.48 -9.76
CA ARG A 357 -5.13 28.55 -8.93
C ARG A 357 -4.51 27.15 -8.92
N GLY A 358 -4.10 26.65 -10.09
CA GLY A 358 -3.43 25.35 -10.19
C GLY A 358 -2.12 25.30 -9.39
N ARG A 359 -1.33 26.37 -9.41
CA ARG A 359 -0.09 26.47 -8.63
C ARG A 359 -0.37 26.47 -7.12
N GLN A 360 -1.44 27.13 -6.68
CA GLN A 360 -1.90 27.06 -5.28
C GLN A 360 -2.32 25.64 -4.88
N CYS A 361 -3.02 24.91 -5.75
CA CYS A 361 -3.39 23.52 -5.51
C CYS A 361 -2.16 22.60 -5.42
N VAL A 362 -1.18 22.78 -6.31
CA VAL A 362 0.12 22.07 -6.25
C VAL A 362 0.85 22.39 -4.94
N ARG A 363 0.92 23.66 -4.55
CA ARG A 363 1.53 24.08 -3.27
C ARG A 363 0.84 23.42 -2.08
N ALA A 364 -0.49 23.38 -2.06
CA ALA A 364 -1.25 22.75 -0.98
C ALA A 364 -0.95 21.25 -0.85
N ALA A 365 -0.82 20.53 -1.97
CA ALA A 365 -0.44 19.12 -1.97
C ALA A 365 0.98 18.87 -1.41
N LEU A 366 1.94 19.74 -1.77
CA LEU A 366 3.31 19.66 -1.24
C LEU A 366 3.38 20.01 0.26
N GLU A 367 2.65 21.04 0.70
CA GLU A 367 2.60 21.42 2.11
C GLU A 367 1.89 20.35 2.97
N ALA A 368 0.89 19.66 2.42
CA ALA A 368 0.26 18.53 3.09
C ALA A 368 1.27 17.41 3.37
N GLU A 369 2.16 17.08 2.41
CA GLU A 369 3.23 16.10 2.63
C GLU A 369 4.22 16.56 3.70
N LYS A 370 4.60 17.84 3.68
CA LYS A 370 5.44 18.42 4.74
C LYS A 370 4.78 18.32 6.12
N GLN A 371 3.45 18.52 6.19
CA GLN A 371 2.70 18.32 7.43
C GLN A 371 2.71 16.84 7.88
N ARG A 372 2.67 15.87 6.96
CA ARG A 372 2.83 14.44 7.28
C ARG A 372 4.19 14.18 7.92
N VAL A 373 5.27 14.71 7.35
CA VAL A 373 6.63 14.60 7.90
C VAL A 373 6.72 15.25 9.28
N GLU A 374 6.11 16.42 9.48
CA GLU A 374 6.10 17.09 10.78
C GLU A 374 5.30 16.31 11.83
N ASN A 375 4.18 15.69 11.43
CA ASN A 375 3.42 14.79 12.31
C ASN A 375 4.27 13.60 12.76
N GLN A 376 5.05 12.99 11.86
CA GLN A 376 5.97 11.92 12.23
C GLN A 376 7.02 12.39 13.26
N LYS A 377 7.62 13.57 13.07
CA LYS A 377 8.58 14.14 14.04
C LYS A 377 7.94 14.35 15.42
N LYS A 378 6.70 14.82 15.49
CA LYS A 378 5.96 14.97 16.75
C LYS A 378 5.73 13.63 17.46
N ILE A 379 5.49 12.55 16.71
CA ILE A 379 5.39 11.19 17.27
C ILE A 379 6.75 10.74 17.79
N GLU A 380 7.81 10.93 17.01
CA GLU A 380 9.17 10.58 17.40
C GLU A 380 9.62 11.32 18.66
N ALA A 381 9.22 12.58 18.84
CA ALA A 381 9.49 13.34 20.06
C ALA A 381 8.81 12.74 21.32
N LYS A 382 7.74 11.97 21.17
CA LYS A 382 7.06 11.26 22.28
C LYS A 382 7.73 9.92 22.62
N ARG A 383 8.64 9.40 21.78
CA ARG A 383 9.26 8.07 21.91
C ARG A 383 9.88 7.82 23.29
N GLY A 384 10.70 8.73 23.79
CA GLY A 384 11.37 8.54 25.09
C GLY A 384 10.40 8.35 26.24
N LYS A 385 9.25 9.05 26.23
CA LYS A 385 8.20 8.89 27.25
C LYS A 385 7.47 7.55 27.13
N ILE A 386 7.31 7.02 25.92
CA ILE A 386 6.73 5.69 25.67
C ILE A 386 7.67 4.63 26.25
N GLU A 387 8.94 4.68 25.85
CA GLU A 387 9.98 3.72 26.27
C GLU A 387 10.17 3.71 27.78
N GLU A 388 10.15 4.88 28.44
CA GLU A 388 10.20 4.99 29.90
C GLU A 388 9.05 4.23 30.58
N LYS A 389 7.82 4.41 30.10
CA LYS A 389 6.63 3.75 30.67
C LYS A 389 6.62 2.25 30.41
N LEU A 390 7.00 1.83 29.20
CA LEU A 390 7.13 0.42 28.85
C LEU A 390 8.22 -0.25 29.71
N THR A 391 9.37 0.41 29.87
CA THR A 391 10.47 -0.09 30.71
C THR A 391 10.03 -0.27 32.15
N TRP A 392 9.25 0.65 32.71
CA TRP A 392 8.72 0.49 34.06
C TRP A 392 7.78 -0.73 34.17
N ILE A 393 6.91 -0.96 33.18
CA ILE A 393 6.02 -2.13 33.19
C ILE A 393 6.84 -3.42 33.10
N GLU A 394 7.84 -3.45 32.23
CA GLU A 394 8.69 -4.60 32.00
C GLU A 394 9.63 -4.93 33.17
N LYS A 395 10.32 -3.92 33.72
CA LYS A 395 11.42 -4.11 34.68
C LYS A 395 11.01 -3.89 36.14
N GLU A 396 9.91 -3.19 36.41
CA GLU A 396 9.45 -2.93 37.77
C GLU A 396 8.15 -3.68 38.08
N TYR A 397 7.11 -3.51 37.26
CA TYR A 397 5.79 -4.04 37.57
C TYR A 397 5.72 -5.57 37.42
N LYS A 398 6.14 -6.10 36.25
CA LYS A 398 6.13 -7.54 35.98
C LYS A 398 6.91 -8.35 37.04
N PRO A 399 8.19 -8.03 37.37
CA PRO A 399 8.93 -8.78 38.39
C PRO A 399 8.30 -8.73 39.78
N LYS A 400 7.70 -7.61 40.18
CA LYS A 400 7.00 -7.50 41.48
C LYS A 400 5.78 -8.42 41.53
N CYS A 401 4.97 -8.47 40.48
CA CYS A 401 3.83 -9.38 40.41
C CYS A 401 4.25 -10.86 40.31
N GLN A 402 5.37 -11.15 39.63
CA GLN A 402 5.96 -12.49 39.62
C GLN A 402 6.38 -12.94 41.02
N ALA A 403 6.95 -12.04 41.83
CA ALA A 403 7.30 -12.33 43.23
C ALA A 403 6.08 -12.65 44.10
N HIS A 404 4.92 -12.06 43.79
CA HIS A 404 3.63 -12.40 44.41
C HIS A 404 3.00 -13.70 43.87
N LYS A 405 3.68 -14.38 42.93
CA LYS A 405 3.28 -15.65 42.31
C LYS A 405 1.91 -15.66 41.62
N ASN A 406 1.31 -14.51 41.35
CA ASN A 406 0.06 -14.39 40.58
C ASN A 406 0.30 -13.86 39.17
N GLY A 407 1.40 -13.14 38.94
CA GLY A 407 1.72 -12.54 37.65
C GLY A 407 0.95 -11.24 37.41
N TYR A 408 1.47 -10.42 36.51
CA TYR A 408 1.00 -9.04 36.34
C TYR A 408 -0.42 -8.94 35.76
N TYR A 409 -0.85 -9.90 34.94
CA TYR A 409 -2.20 -9.95 34.38
C TYR A 409 -3.25 -10.07 35.50
N ASP A 410 -3.06 -11.04 36.40
CA ASP A 410 -3.97 -11.32 37.50
C ASP A 410 -3.85 -10.28 38.63
N SER A 411 -2.64 -9.80 38.93
CA SER A 411 -2.43 -8.67 39.86
C SER A 411 -3.23 -7.45 39.43
N PHE A 412 -3.12 -7.06 38.15
CA PHE A 412 -3.87 -5.96 37.59
C PHE A 412 -5.38 -6.19 37.63
N LYS A 413 -5.82 -7.42 37.31
CA LYS A 413 -7.26 -7.78 37.27
C LYS A 413 -7.92 -7.54 38.61
N VAL A 414 -7.25 -7.92 39.71
CA VAL A 414 -7.75 -7.70 41.07
C VAL A 414 -7.50 -6.25 41.55
N SER A 415 -6.38 -5.62 41.15
CA SER A 415 -5.90 -4.30 41.61
C SER A 415 -6.05 -4.07 43.11
N ASN A 416 -5.27 -4.78 43.90
CA ASN A 416 -5.24 -4.56 45.34
C ASN A 416 -4.12 -3.60 45.76
N GLU A 417 -3.08 -3.44 44.94
CA GLU A 417 -1.88 -2.69 45.28
C GLU A 417 -1.82 -1.35 44.56
N GLU A 418 -1.17 -0.35 45.17
CA GLU A 418 -0.97 0.98 44.55
C GLU A 418 -0.26 0.88 43.18
N ASN A 419 0.64 -0.11 43.03
CA ASN A 419 1.33 -0.36 41.77
C ASN A 419 0.39 -0.78 40.63
N ASP A 420 -0.74 -1.45 40.93
CA ASP A 420 -1.72 -1.82 39.91
C ASP A 420 -2.42 -0.55 39.37
N PHE A 421 -2.74 0.40 40.24
CA PHE A 421 -3.26 1.71 39.82
C PHE A 421 -2.22 2.51 39.01
N LYS A 422 -0.94 2.48 39.42
CA LYS A 422 0.16 3.10 38.65
C LYS A 422 0.31 2.47 37.26
N ALA A 423 0.18 1.14 37.16
CA ALA A 423 0.16 0.44 35.88
C ALA A 423 -1.05 0.86 35.03
N ASN A 424 -2.22 1.06 35.64
CA ASN A 424 -3.43 1.47 34.93
C ASN A 424 -3.31 2.90 34.36
N VAL A 425 -2.72 3.82 35.12
CA VAL A 425 -2.43 5.19 34.64
C VAL A 425 -1.49 5.13 33.44
N LYS A 426 -0.38 4.39 33.52
CA LYS A 426 0.57 4.25 32.40
C LYS A 426 -0.07 3.59 31.17
N ARG A 427 -0.91 2.56 31.37
CA ARG A 427 -1.70 1.92 30.31
C ARG A 427 -2.58 2.93 29.60
N ALA A 428 -3.33 3.76 30.34
CA ALA A 428 -4.22 4.77 29.77
C ALA A 428 -3.46 5.88 29.02
N GLU A 429 -2.34 6.35 29.56
CA GLU A 429 -1.48 7.34 28.90
C GLU A 429 -0.93 6.80 27.57
N LEU A 430 -0.43 5.56 27.57
CA LEU A 430 0.08 4.90 26.36
C LEU A 430 -1.04 4.68 25.35
N ALA A 431 -2.21 4.21 25.77
CA ALA A 431 -3.37 4.04 24.90
C ALA A 431 -3.74 5.34 24.17
N GLY A 432 -3.77 6.47 24.88
CA GLY A 432 -4.04 7.78 24.29
C GLY A 432 -3.03 8.18 23.20
N ILE A 433 -1.73 7.93 23.44
CA ILE A 433 -0.68 8.21 22.45
C ILE A 433 -0.85 7.33 21.21
N PHE A 434 -1.07 6.02 21.38
CA PHE A 434 -1.22 5.10 20.25
C PHE A 434 -2.53 5.30 19.48
N ASP A 435 -3.62 5.72 20.15
CA ASP A 435 -4.88 6.07 19.49
C ASP A 435 -4.78 7.37 18.68
N GLU A 436 -3.99 8.36 19.16
CA GLU A 436 -3.66 9.57 18.38
C GLU A 436 -2.90 9.20 17.10
N VAL A 437 -1.87 8.35 17.20
CA VAL A 437 -1.12 7.87 16.04
C VAL A 437 -2.04 7.11 15.07
N LEU A 438 -2.89 6.22 15.59
CA LEU A 438 -3.87 5.49 14.79
C LEU A 438 -4.81 6.44 14.03
N GLY A 439 -5.25 7.52 14.66
CA GLY A 439 -6.07 8.56 14.02
C GLY A 439 -5.37 9.20 12.83
N LEU A 440 -4.07 9.48 12.96
CA LEU A 440 -3.25 10.05 11.88
C LEU A 440 -3.02 9.05 10.73
N VAL A 441 -2.75 7.77 11.04
CA VAL A 441 -2.62 6.71 10.02
C VAL A 441 -3.92 6.55 9.23
N LYS A 442 -5.06 6.45 9.91
CA LYS A 442 -6.38 6.30 9.27
C LYS A 442 -6.72 7.44 8.31
N LYS A 443 -6.26 8.66 8.61
CA LYS A 443 -6.49 9.85 7.79
C LYS A 443 -5.43 10.06 6.69
N GLY A 444 -4.43 9.16 6.56
CA GLY A 444 -3.32 9.34 5.62
C GLY A 444 -2.49 10.60 5.92
N GLN A 445 -2.36 10.96 7.21
CA GLN A 445 -1.66 12.15 7.70
C GLN A 445 -0.24 11.85 8.21
N LEU A 446 0.31 10.69 7.87
CA LEU A 446 1.70 10.31 8.07
C LEU A 446 2.33 9.88 6.74
N PRO A 447 3.67 9.92 6.61
CA PRO A 447 4.33 9.51 5.38
C PRO A 447 4.05 8.04 5.06
N ASP A 448 4.01 7.70 3.77
CA ASP A 448 3.66 6.34 3.31
C ASP A 448 4.57 5.26 3.95
N GLY A 449 5.86 5.59 4.18
CA GLY A 449 6.86 4.73 4.84
C GLY A 449 6.66 4.48 6.35
N PHE A 450 5.74 5.18 7.02
CA PHE A 450 5.61 5.13 8.48
C PHE A 450 5.31 3.72 9.01
N GLU A 451 4.35 3.02 8.40
CA GLU A 451 3.92 1.68 8.83
C GLU A 451 4.99 0.59 8.60
N ALA A 452 5.97 0.84 7.73
CA ALA A 452 7.10 -0.08 7.49
C ALA A 452 8.39 0.33 8.23
N SER A 453 8.37 1.44 8.97
CA SER A 453 9.52 1.86 9.76
C SER A 453 9.79 0.84 10.85
N LYS A 454 10.95 0.16 10.78
CA LYS A 454 11.38 -0.82 11.78
C LYS A 454 11.31 -0.26 13.20
N ASN A 455 11.77 0.97 13.39
CA ASN A 455 11.76 1.63 14.70
C ASN A 455 10.35 1.86 15.26
N TRP A 456 9.33 1.99 14.39
CA TRP A 456 7.93 2.08 14.80
C TRP A 456 7.34 0.69 15.04
N VAL A 457 7.57 -0.26 14.13
CA VAL A 457 7.08 -1.64 14.27
C VAL A 457 7.61 -2.30 15.53
N ASP A 458 8.90 -2.16 15.84
CA ASP A 458 9.51 -2.72 17.05
C ASP A 458 8.89 -2.10 18.32
N LEU A 459 8.71 -0.77 18.34
CA LEU A 459 8.08 -0.06 19.46
C LEU A 459 6.61 -0.46 19.64
N ALA A 460 5.84 -0.51 18.55
CA ALA A 460 4.44 -0.91 18.57
C ALA A 460 4.27 -2.38 18.96
N THR A 461 5.20 -3.25 18.57
CA THR A 461 5.24 -4.66 18.96
C THR A 461 5.51 -4.81 20.46
N SER A 462 6.52 -4.12 20.99
CA SER A 462 6.80 -4.10 22.44
C SER A 462 5.61 -3.58 23.24
N TYR A 463 5.00 -2.47 22.80
CA TYR A 463 3.77 -1.94 23.39
C TYR A 463 2.63 -2.97 23.37
N ARG A 464 2.37 -3.61 22.23
CA ARG A 464 1.32 -4.63 22.10
C ARG A 464 1.55 -5.79 23.07
N ARG A 465 2.76 -6.36 23.10
CA ARG A 465 3.09 -7.51 23.96
C ARG A 465 2.99 -7.20 25.46
N LEU A 466 3.39 -5.99 25.87
CA LEU A 466 3.39 -5.59 27.28
C LEU A 466 2.04 -5.06 27.77
N ILE A 467 1.27 -4.38 26.92
CA ILE A 467 0.09 -3.61 27.35
C ILE A 467 -1.23 -4.26 26.95
N GLU A 468 -1.29 -4.99 25.83
CA GLU A 468 -2.53 -5.68 25.43
C GLU A 468 -3.05 -6.64 26.52
N PRO A 469 -2.21 -7.41 27.24
CA PRO A 469 -2.65 -8.19 28.39
C PRO A 469 -3.30 -7.35 29.49
N LEU A 470 -2.81 -6.15 29.76
CA LEU A 470 -3.39 -5.24 30.76
C LEU A 470 -4.72 -4.65 30.29
N ASP A 471 -4.88 -4.37 28.99
CA ASP A 471 -6.16 -3.95 28.41
C ASP A 471 -7.20 -5.09 28.43
N ILE A 472 -6.79 -6.33 28.14
CA ILE A 472 -7.64 -7.52 28.29
C ILE A 472 -8.05 -7.70 29.75
N SER A 473 -7.10 -7.58 30.68
CA SER A 473 -7.36 -7.66 32.12
C SER A 473 -8.36 -6.58 32.56
N ASN A 474 -8.17 -5.34 32.10
CA ASN A 474 -9.08 -4.23 32.37
C ASN A 474 -10.49 -4.47 31.81
N TYR A 475 -10.61 -5.06 30.62
CA TYR A 475 -11.89 -5.37 29.97
C TYR A 475 -12.72 -6.36 30.82
N HIS A 476 -12.11 -7.46 31.26
CA HIS A 476 -12.77 -8.48 32.06
C HIS A 476 -12.97 -8.05 33.52
N ARG A 477 -12.04 -7.26 34.09
CA ARG A 477 -12.20 -6.65 35.42
C ARG A 477 -13.50 -5.84 35.54
N HIS A 478 -13.87 -5.13 34.49
CA HIS A 478 -15.08 -4.31 34.44
C HIS A 478 -16.28 -5.04 33.83
N LEU A 479 -16.22 -6.38 33.74
CA LEU A 479 -17.27 -7.25 33.21
C LEU A 479 -17.76 -6.86 31.81
N LYS A 480 -16.90 -6.25 30.98
CA LYS A 480 -17.28 -5.84 29.62
C LYS A 480 -17.50 -7.01 28.69
N ASN A 481 -16.95 -8.17 29.02
CA ASN A 481 -17.26 -9.44 28.36
C ASN A 481 -18.74 -9.82 28.49
N GLU A 482 -19.39 -9.47 29.60
CA GLU A 482 -20.83 -9.72 29.82
C GLU A 482 -21.69 -8.64 29.16
N ASP A 483 -21.31 -7.37 29.30
CA ASP A 483 -22.05 -6.23 28.73
C ASP A 483 -21.98 -6.17 27.20
N THR A 484 -20.77 -6.30 26.66
CA THR A 484 -20.45 -5.98 25.26
C THR A 484 -20.24 -7.23 24.42
N GLY A 485 -19.76 -8.32 25.04
CA GLY A 485 -19.44 -9.60 24.41
C GLY A 485 -17.94 -9.91 24.38
N PRO A 486 -17.52 -10.97 23.68
CA PRO A 486 -16.12 -11.43 23.66
C PRO A 486 -15.12 -10.35 23.23
N TYR A 487 -13.98 -10.28 23.92
CA TYR A 487 -12.94 -9.27 23.66
C TYR A 487 -12.51 -9.27 22.18
N MET A 488 -12.25 -10.45 21.60
CA MET A 488 -11.80 -10.57 20.21
C MET A 488 -12.84 -10.08 19.18
N LEU A 489 -14.12 -10.07 19.53
CA LEU A 489 -15.19 -9.67 18.62
C LEU A 489 -15.54 -8.19 18.74
N ARG A 490 -15.60 -7.64 19.96
CA ARG A 490 -16.11 -6.28 20.21
C ARG A 490 -15.27 -5.43 21.16
N GLY A 491 -14.30 -6.03 21.84
CA GLY A 491 -13.50 -5.35 22.87
C GLY A 491 -12.10 -4.94 22.42
N ARG A 492 -11.53 -5.59 21.40
CA ARG A 492 -10.13 -5.42 21.01
C ARG A 492 -9.85 -4.05 20.38
N PRO A 493 -9.01 -3.20 21.00
CA PRO A 493 -8.67 -1.90 20.42
C PRO A 493 -7.92 -2.01 19.08
N ASN A 494 -8.31 -1.19 18.11
CA ASN A 494 -7.72 -1.16 16.77
C ASN A 494 -6.20 -0.92 16.75
N ARG A 495 -5.65 -0.19 17.74
CA ARG A 495 -4.21 0.05 17.86
C ARG A 495 -3.38 -1.24 17.95
N TYR A 496 -3.91 -2.29 18.59
CA TYR A 496 -3.22 -3.58 18.68
C TYR A 496 -3.32 -4.38 17.38
N ILE A 497 -4.46 -4.30 16.70
CA ILE A 497 -4.65 -4.91 15.38
C ILE A 497 -3.63 -4.32 14.38
N TYR A 498 -3.43 -3.00 14.41
CA TYR A 498 -2.44 -2.32 13.56
C TYR A 498 -1.00 -2.74 13.91
N ALA A 499 -0.67 -2.78 15.20
CA ALA A 499 0.65 -3.23 15.66
C ALA A 499 0.92 -4.70 15.28
N GLN A 500 -0.07 -5.59 15.40
CA GLN A 500 0.02 -6.98 14.97
C GLN A 500 0.27 -7.07 13.45
N ARG A 501 -0.59 -6.45 12.63
CA ARG A 501 -0.49 -6.51 11.17
C ARG A 501 0.83 -5.94 10.65
N GLY A 502 1.33 -4.85 11.24
CA GLY A 502 2.63 -4.27 10.91
C GLY A 502 3.78 -5.24 11.18
N HIS A 503 3.78 -5.85 12.36
CA HIS A 503 4.77 -6.85 12.76
C HIS A 503 4.74 -8.10 11.86
N GLU A 504 3.56 -8.66 11.63
CA GLU A 504 3.37 -9.83 10.76
C GLU A 504 3.81 -9.55 9.33
N HIS A 505 3.45 -8.38 8.78
CA HIS A 505 3.88 -8.00 7.43
C HIS A 505 5.41 -7.95 7.33
N GLN A 506 6.09 -7.35 8.31
CA GLN A 506 7.55 -7.25 8.31
C GLN A 506 8.24 -8.62 8.39
N ILE A 507 7.68 -9.58 9.12
CA ILE A 507 8.23 -10.94 9.26
C ILE A 507 7.93 -11.80 8.04
N PHE A 508 6.73 -11.72 7.48
CA PHE A 508 6.28 -12.66 6.46
C PHE A 508 6.50 -12.20 5.02
N LYS A 509 6.66 -10.89 4.77
CA LYS A 509 6.89 -10.37 3.42
C LYS A 509 8.10 -10.99 2.70
N PRO A 510 9.25 -11.31 3.33
CA PRO A 510 10.38 -11.94 2.63
C PRO A 510 10.06 -13.37 2.15
N TYR A 511 9.08 -14.03 2.77
CA TYR A 511 8.62 -15.36 2.37
C TYR A 511 7.46 -15.30 1.37
N GLY A 512 6.96 -14.11 1.04
CA GLY A 512 5.77 -13.92 0.21
C GLY A 512 4.50 -14.49 0.83
N MET A 513 4.43 -14.54 2.17
CA MET A 513 3.30 -15.08 2.92
C MET A 513 2.54 -13.98 3.66
N VAL A 514 1.26 -14.23 3.96
CA VAL A 514 0.44 -13.36 4.81
C VAL A 514 0.20 -14.07 6.15
N GLY A 515 0.16 -13.31 7.25
CA GLY A 515 0.03 -13.88 8.60
C GLY A 515 -1.15 -14.83 8.79
N LYS A 516 -2.28 -14.54 8.13
CA LYS A 516 -3.47 -15.41 8.13
C LYS A 516 -3.20 -16.78 7.50
N ASP A 517 -2.47 -16.84 6.40
CA ASP A 517 -2.18 -18.11 5.71
C ASP A 517 -1.19 -18.95 6.53
N VAL A 518 -0.21 -18.29 7.17
CA VAL A 518 0.72 -18.93 8.10
C VAL A 518 -0.03 -19.54 9.29
N PHE A 519 -0.99 -18.79 9.86
CA PHE A 519 -1.82 -19.28 10.95
C PHE A 519 -2.61 -20.53 10.54
N TRP A 520 -3.34 -20.48 9.41
CA TRP A 520 -4.14 -21.63 8.98
C TRP A 520 -3.30 -22.84 8.58
N SER A 521 -2.09 -22.64 8.05
CA SER A 521 -1.14 -23.73 7.81
C SER A 521 -0.81 -24.45 9.12
N LYS A 522 -0.43 -23.70 10.17
CA LYS A 522 -0.09 -24.27 11.48
C LYS A 522 -1.27 -24.99 12.14
N VAL A 523 -2.47 -24.39 12.05
CA VAL A 523 -3.70 -25.01 12.60
C VAL A 523 -4.00 -26.33 11.88
N ASN A 524 -3.83 -26.38 10.57
CA ASN A 524 -4.04 -27.60 9.80
C ASN A 524 -3.06 -28.71 10.18
N ASP A 525 -1.80 -28.36 10.52
CA ASP A 525 -0.78 -29.33 10.95
C ASP A 525 -1.13 -30.02 12.28
N PHE A 526 -2.00 -29.43 13.11
CA PHE A 526 -2.48 -30.05 14.34
C PHE A 526 -3.49 -31.19 14.10
N ASN A 527 -3.98 -31.36 12.87
CA ASN A 527 -4.91 -32.44 12.47
C ASN A 527 -6.17 -32.55 13.35
N LEU A 528 -6.76 -31.39 13.72
CA LEU A 528 -7.91 -31.32 14.64
C LEU A 528 -9.28 -31.46 13.96
N GLY A 529 -9.33 -31.58 12.62
CA GLY A 529 -10.56 -31.74 11.87
C GLY A 529 -10.48 -31.17 10.46
N SER A 530 -11.63 -31.01 9.79
CA SER A 530 -11.69 -30.37 8.48
C SER A 530 -11.50 -28.85 8.57
N LEU A 531 -10.85 -28.25 7.57
CA LEU A 531 -10.55 -26.81 7.57
C LEU A 531 -11.80 -25.91 7.72
N PRO A 532 -12.94 -26.15 7.03
CA PRO A 532 -14.13 -25.31 7.20
C PRO A 532 -14.72 -25.37 8.62
N GLN A 533 -14.67 -26.53 9.26
CA GLN A 533 -15.12 -26.68 10.65
C GLN A 533 -14.20 -25.92 11.61
N MET A 534 -12.88 -26.04 11.43
CA MET A 534 -11.91 -25.30 12.23
C MET A 534 -12.07 -23.78 12.05
N GLN A 535 -12.36 -23.31 10.84
CA GLN A 535 -12.64 -21.90 10.57
C GLN A 535 -13.85 -21.35 11.33
N GLU A 536 -14.92 -22.13 11.46
CA GLU A 536 -16.09 -21.68 12.24
C GLU A 536 -15.81 -21.74 13.75
N ILE A 537 -15.14 -22.79 14.23
CA ILE A 537 -14.79 -22.93 15.66
C ILE A 537 -13.82 -21.83 16.14
N LEU A 538 -12.84 -21.48 15.31
CA LEU A 538 -11.80 -20.50 15.65
C LEU A 538 -12.14 -19.06 15.26
N LYS A 539 -13.34 -18.81 14.73
CA LYS A 539 -13.80 -17.50 14.24
C LYS A 539 -13.66 -16.35 15.24
N ILE A 540 -13.81 -16.65 16.54
CA ILE A 540 -13.68 -15.69 17.64
C ILE A 540 -12.43 -15.94 18.50
N SER A 541 -11.49 -16.75 18.02
CA SER A 541 -10.34 -17.16 18.80
C SER A 541 -9.33 -16.03 18.95
N GLY A 542 -8.77 -15.88 20.15
CA GLY A 542 -7.57 -15.07 20.42
C GLY A 542 -6.29 -15.70 19.87
N SER A 543 -6.34 -16.95 19.38
CA SER A 543 -5.16 -17.70 18.96
C SER A 543 -4.53 -17.23 17.64
N GLU A 544 -5.09 -16.21 16.98
CA GLU A 544 -4.43 -15.57 15.84
C GLU A 544 -3.25 -14.67 16.28
N CYS A 545 -3.16 -14.30 17.57
CA CYS A 545 -2.12 -13.40 18.07
C CYS A 545 -1.71 -13.76 19.51
N GLY A 546 -0.40 -13.95 19.76
CA GLY A 546 0.07 -14.34 21.10
C GLY A 546 -0.22 -13.32 22.20
N SER A 547 -0.21 -12.01 21.91
CA SER A 547 -0.64 -10.97 22.86
C SER A 547 -2.13 -11.04 23.24
N CYS A 548 -2.95 -11.79 22.49
CA CYS A 548 -4.36 -12.08 22.79
C CYS A 548 -4.56 -13.37 23.59
N PHE A 549 -3.48 -14.04 24.02
CA PHE A 549 -3.52 -15.28 24.80
C PHE A 549 -4.54 -15.24 25.94
N TRP A 550 -4.51 -14.16 26.75
CA TRP A 550 -5.40 -14.02 27.89
C TRP A 550 -6.88 -13.87 27.50
N ALA A 551 -7.17 -13.26 26.35
CA ALA A 551 -8.54 -13.17 25.86
C ALA A 551 -9.10 -14.55 25.51
N GLU A 552 -8.27 -15.43 24.95
CA GLU A 552 -8.66 -16.82 24.69
C GLU A 552 -8.89 -17.57 26.01
N VAL A 553 -7.98 -17.44 26.99
CA VAL A 553 -8.14 -18.10 28.30
C VAL A 553 -9.42 -17.69 29.00
N GLU A 554 -9.77 -16.39 28.97
CA GLU A 554 -11.01 -15.88 29.59
C GLU A 554 -12.28 -16.42 28.89
N GLU A 555 -12.22 -16.67 27.58
CA GLU A 555 -13.34 -17.25 26.81
C GLU A 555 -13.47 -18.78 26.97
N LEU A 556 -12.39 -19.47 27.32
CA LEU A 556 -12.38 -20.93 27.48
C LEU A 556 -12.67 -21.37 28.91
N LYS A 557 -12.24 -20.58 29.92
CA LYS A 557 -12.46 -20.96 31.32
C LYS A 557 -13.95 -20.96 31.66
N GLY A 558 -14.36 -21.94 32.47
CA GLY A 558 -15.76 -22.09 32.88
C GLY A 558 -16.67 -22.79 31.87
N LYS A 559 -16.19 -23.11 30.66
CA LYS A 559 -16.93 -23.93 29.68
C LYS A 559 -16.59 -25.42 29.82
N PRO A 560 -17.53 -26.33 29.49
CA PRO A 560 -17.24 -27.76 29.40
C PRO A 560 -16.13 -28.04 28.38
N TYR A 561 -15.22 -28.97 28.68
CA TYR A 561 -14.06 -29.26 27.83
C TYR A 561 -14.48 -29.71 26.43
N GLU A 562 -15.55 -30.49 26.30
CA GLU A 562 -16.06 -31.03 25.04
C GLU A 562 -16.54 -29.92 24.09
N GLU A 563 -16.99 -28.78 24.62
CA GLU A 563 -17.42 -27.62 23.83
C GLU A 563 -16.23 -26.87 23.23
N VAL A 564 -15.08 -26.89 23.92
CA VAL A 564 -13.94 -26.02 23.61
C VAL A 564 -12.63 -26.76 23.32
N GLU A 565 -12.66 -28.09 23.23
CA GLU A 565 -11.50 -28.96 23.05
C GLU A 565 -10.57 -28.49 21.92
N VAL A 566 -11.14 -28.18 20.75
CA VAL A 566 -10.38 -27.75 19.58
C VAL A 566 -9.64 -26.43 19.85
N ARG A 567 -10.27 -25.48 20.54
CA ARG A 567 -9.66 -24.19 20.88
C ARG A 567 -8.57 -24.36 21.93
N VAL A 568 -8.78 -25.22 22.92
CA VAL A 568 -7.76 -25.57 23.94
C VAL A 568 -6.53 -26.17 23.25
N LYS A 569 -6.71 -27.20 22.42
CA LYS A 569 -5.60 -27.85 21.68
C LYS A 569 -4.88 -26.88 20.75
N THR A 570 -5.62 -25.99 20.08
CA THR A 570 -5.03 -24.94 19.22
C THR A 570 -4.18 -23.96 20.04
N LEU A 571 -4.69 -23.51 21.19
CA LEU A 571 -3.97 -22.60 22.09
C LEU A 571 -2.67 -23.25 22.59
N GLU A 572 -2.73 -24.50 23.03
CA GLU A 572 -1.55 -25.26 23.50
C GLU A 572 -0.53 -25.49 22.38
N GLY A 573 -0.99 -25.84 21.18
CA GLY A 573 -0.13 -26.11 20.02
C GLY A 573 0.63 -24.88 19.51
N LEU A 574 0.08 -23.67 19.70
CA LEU A 574 0.73 -22.42 19.28
C LEU A 574 1.61 -21.79 20.37
N LEU A 575 1.45 -22.20 21.63
CA LEU A 575 2.05 -21.53 22.78
C LEU A 575 3.58 -21.57 22.79
N ASP A 576 4.19 -22.70 22.42
CA ASP A 576 5.65 -22.83 22.38
C ASP A 576 6.27 -21.82 21.40
N GLY A 577 5.69 -21.69 20.20
CA GLY A 577 6.12 -20.70 19.22
C GLY A 577 5.96 -19.26 19.74
N TRP A 578 4.88 -18.95 20.48
CA TRP A 578 4.72 -17.63 21.08
C TRP A 578 5.71 -17.35 22.20
N ILE A 579 6.10 -18.35 22.99
CA ILE A 579 7.13 -18.20 24.01
C ILE A 579 8.50 -17.96 23.35
N GLN A 580 8.83 -18.72 22.32
CA GLN A 580 10.09 -18.57 21.57
C GLN A 580 10.21 -17.20 20.89
N HIS A 581 9.09 -16.65 20.41
CA HIS A 581 9.04 -15.33 19.78
C HIS A 581 8.74 -14.18 20.76
N GLU A 582 8.73 -14.44 22.07
CA GLU A 582 8.46 -13.47 23.14
C GLU A 582 7.11 -12.76 23.03
N GLU A 583 6.14 -13.37 22.36
CA GLU A 583 4.75 -12.91 22.33
C GLU A 583 4.03 -13.22 23.65
N VAL A 584 4.43 -14.30 24.33
CA VAL A 584 3.91 -14.73 25.63
C VAL A 584 5.06 -14.98 26.60
N ASP A 585 4.99 -14.39 27.79
CA ASP A 585 6.03 -14.55 28.81
C ASP A 585 5.78 -15.82 29.65
N LYS A 586 6.64 -16.82 29.48
CA LYS A 586 6.61 -18.07 30.25
C LYS A 586 6.74 -17.86 31.76
N LYS A 587 7.34 -16.77 32.23
CA LYS A 587 7.49 -16.47 33.66
C LYS A 587 6.19 -15.99 34.31
N GLU A 588 5.16 -15.70 33.51
CA GLU A 588 3.86 -15.22 33.99
C GLU A 588 2.82 -16.34 33.96
N ILE A 589 2.63 -16.97 32.80
CA ILE A 589 1.45 -17.81 32.55
C ILE A 589 1.43 -19.10 33.39
N PHE A 590 2.60 -19.62 33.79
CA PHE A 590 2.75 -20.85 34.57
C PHE A 590 2.87 -20.62 36.08
N LEU A 591 2.69 -19.39 36.57
CA LEU A 591 2.72 -19.12 38.01
C LEU A 591 1.55 -19.78 38.74
N GLU A 592 1.74 -20.15 40.01
CA GLU A 592 0.71 -20.81 40.84
C GLU A 592 -0.61 -20.02 40.94
N GLY A 593 -0.50 -18.70 41.07
CA GLY A 593 -1.62 -17.79 41.16
C GLY A 593 -2.25 -17.40 39.81
N SER A 594 -1.62 -17.79 38.69
CA SER A 594 -2.07 -17.47 37.33
C SER A 594 -3.46 -18.03 37.04
N THR A 595 -4.33 -17.23 36.42
CA THR A 595 -5.63 -17.70 35.93
C THR A 595 -5.48 -18.87 34.96
N PHE A 596 -4.47 -18.82 34.07
CA PHE A 596 -4.24 -19.89 33.10
C PHE A 596 -3.88 -21.21 33.77
N ARG A 597 -2.91 -21.21 34.69
CA ARG A 597 -2.51 -22.43 35.42
C ARG A 597 -3.65 -23.01 36.24
N LYS A 598 -4.38 -22.17 36.98
CA LYS A 598 -5.54 -22.60 37.78
C LYS A 598 -6.61 -23.27 36.92
N TRP A 599 -6.95 -22.67 35.79
CA TRP A 599 -7.92 -23.24 34.85
C TRP A 599 -7.38 -24.52 34.17
N TRP A 600 -6.13 -24.52 33.72
CA TRP A 600 -5.53 -25.68 33.07
C TRP A 600 -5.53 -26.91 33.99
N ASN A 601 -5.32 -26.74 35.29
CA ASN A 601 -5.39 -27.83 36.28
C ASN A 601 -6.80 -28.45 36.40
N THR A 602 -7.86 -27.72 36.04
CA THR A 602 -9.24 -28.24 36.02
C THR A 602 -9.60 -29.04 34.77
N LEU A 603 -8.72 -29.06 33.75
CA LEU A 603 -8.95 -29.84 32.53
C LEU A 603 -8.88 -31.35 32.82
N PRO A 604 -9.52 -32.20 31.98
CA PRO A 604 -9.51 -33.65 32.15
C PRO A 604 -8.11 -34.22 32.23
N ASP A 605 -7.88 -35.17 33.14
CA ASP A 605 -6.57 -35.81 33.31
C ASP A 605 -6.07 -36.48 32.03
N ASN A 606 -6.99 -37.07 31.25
CA ASN A 606 -6.65 -37.64 29.94
C ASN A 606 -6.05 -36.60 28.99
N HIS A 607 -6.60 -35.38 28.93
CA HIS A 607 -6.02 -34.30 28.13
C HIS A 607 -4.64 -33.88 28.67
N LYS A 608 -4.55 -33.60 29.98
CA LYS A 608 -3.31 -33.15 30.63
C LYS A 608 -2.16 -34.16 30.49
N LEU A 609 -2.46 -35.46 30.46
CA LEU A 609 -1.45 -36.51 30.28
C LEU A 609 -0.70 -36.42 28.95
N PHE A 610 -1.40 -36.02 27.88
CA PHE A 610 -0.86 -35.90 26.51
C PHE A 610 -0.61 -34.46 26.07
N SER A 611 -0.90 -33.47 26.92
CA SER A 611 -0.69 -32.06 26.63
C SER A 611 0.81 -31.71 26.59
N PRO A 612 1.27 -30.86 25.64
CA PRO A 612 2.65 -30.39 25.59
C PRO A 612 3.06 -29.52 26.79
N LEU A 613 2.09 -29.06 27.59
CA LEU A 613 2.34 -28.16 28.72
C LEU A 613 2.51 -28.88 30.06
N ARG A 614 2.38 -30.21 30.09
CA ARG A 614 2.38 -31.01 31.32
C ARG A 614 3.61 -30.76 32.20
N GLU A 615 4.81 -30.78 31.61
CA GLU A 615 6.05 -30.59 32.37
C GLU A 615 6.24 -29.16 32.91
N LEU A 616 5.53 -28.18 32.34
CA LEU A 616 5.59 -26.78 32.74
C LEU A 616 4.58 -26.44 33.85
N MET A 617 3.61 -27.33 34.11
CA MET A 617 2.49 -27.11 35.04
C MET A 617 2.58 -27.92 36.33
N MET A 618 3.35 -29.02 36.33
CA MET A 618 3.73 -29.81 37.52
C MET A 618 4.67 -29.00 38.40
#